data_AF-A0A0Q4JB26-F1
#
_entry.id   AF-A0A0Q4JB26-F1
#
_cell.length_a   1.000
_cell.length_b   1.000
_cell.length_c   1.000
_cell.angle_alpha   90.00
_cell.angle_beta   90.00
_cell.angle_gamma   90.00
#
_symmetry.space_group_name_H-M   'P 1'
#
loop_
_entity.id
_entity.type
_entity.pdbx_description
1 polymer ?
#
loop_
_entity_poly.entity_id
_entity_poly.type
_entity_poly.pdbx_seq_one_letter_code
_entity_poly.pdbx_strand_id
1 'polypeptide(L)'
;MLQWGDRMLTLKIVKPDDAMDWMTFVSSLVGSIAWPIAAFAIAFLFRAQIRKLVDRLKKLSLGDNSLDFGERLDEAEAEATTALPAAAPEPAGIGLPDARTAQLIALSPAAAVVDAWRSIETEVKKRALPLLPQYATAAVSNHGQLAFRAAAKMLFQAGQITASTYSLLSDLNGLRNAAAHGDDITAADAVRFTMLAKQAHFFLEGPDVVPDNPDA
;
A
#
# COMPACT_ATOMS: atom_id res chain seq x y z
N MET A 1 -84.93 -52.98 40.85
CA MET A 1 -84.83 -53.92 39.72
C MET A 1 -83.63 -53.46 38.89
N LEU A 2 -82.53 -54.21 38.93
CA LEU A 2 -81.29 -53.87 38.22
C LEU A 2 -81.45 -54.09 36.71
N GLN A 3 -81.04 -53.11 35.89
CA GLN A 3 -80.58 -53.35 34.52
C GLN A 3 -79.23 -52.63 34.32
N TRP A 4 -78.18 -53.43 34.40
CA TRP A 4 -76.94 -53.27 33.65
C TRP A 4 -77.30 -53.45 32.16
N GLY A 5 -76.73 -52.81 31.15
CA GLY A 5 -75.56 -51.96 30.98
C GLY A 5 -75.14 -52.16 29.53
N ASP A 6 -74.99 -51.09 28.74
CA ASP A 6 -74.14 -51.13 27.54
C ASP A 6 -73.69 -49.71 27.17
N ARG A 7 -72.59 -49.26 27.81
CA ARG A 7 -71.84 -48.11 27.34
C ARG A 7 -70.69 -48.66 26.51
N MET A 8 -70.92 -48.82 25.20
CA MET A 8 -69.85 -49.03 24.23
C MET A 8 -68.91 -47.81 24.25
N LEU A 9 -67.82 -47.92 25.01
CA LEU A 9 -66.69 -46.99 24.94
C LEU A 9 -66.04 -47.17 23.57
N THR A 10 -66.30 -46.23 22.65
CA THR A 10 -65.54 -46.14 21.40
C THR A 10 -64.13 -45.67 21.72
N LEU A 11 -63.22 -46.62 21.93
CA LEU A 11 -61.79 -46.35 22.01
C LEU A 11 -61.35 -45.87 20.62
N LYS A 12 -61.27 -44.55 20.41
CA LYS A 12 -60.44 -44.01 19.33
C LYS A 12 -59.00 -44.28 19.72
N ILE A 13 -58.44 -45.39 19.24
CA ILE A 13 -56.99 -45.59 19.24
C ILE A 13 -56.43 -44.52 18.30
N VAL A 14 -56.03 -43.39 18.86
CA VAL A 14 -55.14 -42.46 18.16
C VAL A 14 -53.82 -43.20 18.04
N LYS A 15 -53.47 -43.56 16.81
CA LYS A 15 -52.14 -44.05 16.46
C LYS A 15 -51.15 -42.96 16.92
N PRO A 16 -50.13 -43.28 17.73
CA PRO A 16 -49.10 -42.31 18.03
C PRO A 16 -48.35 -42.03 16.74
N ASP A 17 -48.66 -40.92 16.08
CA ASP A 17 -47.84 -40.33 15.01
C ASP A 17 -46.61 -39.62 15.63
N ASP A 18 -46.02 -40.20 16.68
CA ASP A 18 -44.86 -39.69 17.41
C ASP A 18 -43.55 -40.28 16.86
N ALA A 19 -43.50 -40.43 15.55
CA ALA A 19 -42.24 -40.55 14.83
C ALA A 19 -42.22 -39.40 13.84
N MET A 20 -41.67 -38.25 14.25
CA MET A 20 -40.93 -37.45 13.28
C MET A 20 -39.89 -38.41 12.71
N ASP A 21 -40.19 -38.88 11.50
CA ASP A 21 -39.60 -40.03 10.86
C ASP A 21 -38.08 -39.95 11.01
N TRP A 22 -37.47 -40.94 11.66
CA TRP A 22 -36.03 -40.98 11.92
C TRP A 22 -35.20 -40.76 10.64
N MET A 23 -35.77 -41.13 9.48
CA MET A 23 -35.20 -40.81 8.16
C MET A 23 -35.13 -39.30 7.88
N THR A 24 -36.09 -38.51 8.35
CA THR A 24 -36.14 -37.04 8.25
C THR A 24 -35.08 -36.36 9.13
N PHE A 25 -34.78 -36.93 10.31
CA PHE A 25 -33.67 -36.44 11.14
C PHE A 25 -32.31 -36.72 10.48
N VAL A 26 -32.11 -37.92 9.96
CA VAL A 26 -30.86 -38.28 9.27
C VAL A 26 -30.70 -37.47 7.98
N SER A 27 -31.77 -37.23 7.22
CA SER A 27 -31.70 -36.45 5.98
C SER A 27 -31.40 -34.97 6.23
N SER A 28 -31.96 -34.37 7.28
CA SER A 28 -31.64 -32.98 7.67
C SER A 28 -30.21 -32.82 8.22
N LEU A 29 -29.71 -33.82 8.95
CA LEU A 29 -28.33 -33.85 9.42
C LEU A 29 -27.33 -34.02 8.26
N VAL A 30 -27.59 -34.93 7.34
CA VAL A 30 -26.76 -35.11 6.13
C VAL A 30 -26.82 -33.86 5.24
N GLY A 31 -28.00 -33.27 5.05
CA GLY A 31 -28.16 -32.05 4.26
C GLY A 31 -27.37 -30.86 4.81
N SER A 32 -27.32 -30.70 6.14
CA SER A 32 -26.59 -29.59 6.78
C SER A 32 -25.07 -29.80 6.84
N ILE A 33 -24.59 -31.05 6.86
CA ILE A 33 -23.16 -31.39 6.96
C ILE A 33 -22.55 -31.76 5.59
N ALA A 34 -23.38 -31.96 4.56
CA ALA A 34 -22.91 -32.21 3.20
C ALA A 34 -22.11 -31.03 2.62
N TRP A 35 -22.58 -29.79 2.82
CA TRP A 35 -21.93 -28.60 2.23
C TRP A 35 -20.56 -28.27 2.88
N PRO A 36 -20.35 -28.34 4.21
CA PRO A 36 -19.03 -28.14 4.78
C PRO A 36 -18.08 -29.25 4.40
N ILE A 37 -18.53 -30.51 4.42
CA ILE A 37 -17.69 -31.66 4.00
C ILE A 37 -17.28 -31.50 2.53
N ALA A 38 -18.21 -31.12 1.65
CA ALA A 38 -17.89 -30.87 0.24
C ALA A 38 -16.90 -29.71 0.10
N ALA A 39 -17.09 -28.60 0.81
CA ALA A 39 -16.16 -27.47 0.78
C ALA A 39 -14.75 -27.87 1.29
N PHE A 40 -14.66 -28.59 2.39
CA PHE A 40 -13.40 -29.12 2.91
C PHE A 40 -12.76 -30.12 1.97
N ALA A 41 -13.54 -31.04 1.37
CA ALA A 41 -13.04 -32.02 0.41
C ALA A 41 -12.47 -31.33 -0.84
N ILE A 42 -13.18 -30.33 -1.38
CA ILE A 42 -12.71 -29.51 -2.50
C ILE A 42 -11.43 -28.76 -2.10
N ALA A 43 -11.44 -28.04 -0.97
CA ALA A 43 -10.27 -27.31 -0.50
C ALA A 43 -9.06 -28.23 -0.29
N PHE A 44 -9.26 -29.44 0.22
CA PHE A 44 -8.20 -30.40 0.48
C PHE A 44 -7.67 -31.03 -0.82
N LEU A 45 -8.55 -31.40 -1.76
CA LEU A 45 -8.18 -31.97 -3.05
C LEU A 45 -7.42 -30.95 -3.91
N PHE A 46 -7.87 -29.69 -3.91
CA PHE A 46 -7.26 -28.61 -4.68
C PHE A 46 -6.20 -27.82 -3.91
N ARG A 47 -5.86 -28.18 -2.66
CA ARG A 47 -4.92 -27.42 -1.82
C ARG A 47 -3.60 -27.10 -2.50
N ALA A 48 -3.07 -28.04 -3.28
CA ALA A 48 -1.81 -27.88 -4.00
C ALA A 48 -1.97 -26.94 -5.22
N GLN A 49 -3.10 -26.99 -5.91
CA GLN A 49 -3.41 -26.12 -7.04
C GLN A 49 -3.71 -24.69 -6.56
N ILE A 50 -4.48 -24.55 -5.46
CA ILE A 50 -4.75 -23.28 -4.78
C ILE A 50 -3.44 -22.65 -4.33
N ARG A 51 -2.55 -23.40 -3.66
CA ARG A 51 -1.21 -22.89 -3.29
C ARG A 51 -0.41 -22.44 -4.50
N LYS A 52 -0.35 -23.24 -5.58
CA LYS A 52 0.33 -22.84 -6.81
C LYS A 52 -0.27 -21.58 -7.45
N LEU A 53 -1.59 -21.40 -7.41
CA LEU A 53 -2.25 -20.19 -7.88
C LEU A 53 -1.90 -18.99 -7.00
N VAL A 54 -1.93 -19.16 -5.67
CA VAL A 54 -1.55 -18.11 -4.72
C VAL A 54 -0.08 -17.73 -4.89
N ASP A 55 0.82 -18.69 -5.06
CA ASP A 55 2.25 -18.43 -5.27
C ASP A 55 2.50 -17.75 -6.62
N ARG A 56 1.74 -18.10 -7.66
CA ARG A 56 1.78 -17.40 -8.96
C ARG A 56 1.26 -15.98 -8.85
N LEU A 57 0.15 -15.76 -8.13
CA LEU A 57 -0.38 -14.42 -7.87
C LEU A 57 0.59 -13.58 -7.04
N LYS A 58 1.23 -14.17 -6.03
CA LYS A 58 2.29 -13.53 -5.25
C LYS A 58 3.49 -13.17 -6.12
N LYS A 59 3.97 -14.09 -6.95
CA LYS A 59 5.11 -13.85 -7.85
C LYS A 59 4.80 -12.86 -8.98
N LEU A 60 3.53 -12.78 -9.39
CA LEU A 60 3.05 -11.76 -10.33
C LEU A 60 2.90 -10.38 -9.68
N SER A 61 2.59 -10.32 -8.38
CA SER A 61 2.50 -9.10 -7.57
C SER A 61 3.83 -8.70 -6.92
N LEU A 62 4.84 -9.57 -6.97
CA LEU A 62 6.23 -9.39 -6.51
C LEU A 62 7.13 -9.61 -7.73
N GLY A 63 6.79 -8.97 -8.85
CA GLY A 63 7.59 -9.06 -10.08
C GLY A 63 9.04 -8.60 -9.84
N ASP A 64 9.92 -8.89 -10.80
CA ASP A 64 11.33 -8.48 -10.78
C ASP A 64 11.48 -6.96 -10.55
N ASN A 65 10.63 -6.17 -11.23
CA ASN A 65 10.58 -4.72 -11.09
C ASN A 65 10.10 -4.24 -9.71
N SER A 66 9.25 -5.01 -9.02
CA SER A 66 8.82 -4.68 -7.66
C SER A 66 9.92 -4.91 -6.64
N LEU A 67 10.77 -5.93 -6.86
CA LEU A 67 11.96 -6.15 -6.04
C LEU A 67 12.98 -5.04 -6.29
N ASP A 68 13.25 -4.67 -7.55
CA ASP A 68 14.13 -3.54 -7.89
C ASP A 68 13.64 -2.23 -7.25
N PHE A 69 12.34 -1.96 -7.32
CA PHE A 69 11.76 -0.78 -6.67
C PHE A 69 11.95 -0.81 -5.16
N GLY A 70 11.69 -1.96 -4.52
CA GLY A 70 11.87 -2.15 -3.08
C GLY A 70 13.31 -1.94 -2.64
N GLU A 71 14.28 -2.56 -3.33
CA GLU A 71 15.71 -2.42 -3.04
C GLU A 71 16.18 -0.97 -3.17
N ARG A 72 15.79 -0.29 -4.25
CA ARG A 72 16.14 1.13 -4.46
C ARG A 72 15.45 2.05 -3.44
N LEU A 73 14.28 1.67 -2.93
CA LEU A 73 13.60 2.39 -1.86
C LEU A 73 14.31 2.16 -0.51
N ASP A 74 14.78 0.95 -0.23
CA ASP A 74 15.59 0.65 0.96
C ASP A 74 16.86 1.51 0.98
N GLU A 75 17.55 1.64 -0.16
CA GLU A 75 18.73 2.50 -0.32
C GLU A 75 18.40 3.97 -0.06
N ALA A 76 17.31 4.48 -0.63
CA ALA A 76 16.88 5.87 -0.44
C ALA A 76 16.48 6.16 1.03
N GLU A 77 15.84 5.21 1.73
CA GLU A 77 15.52 5.34 3.15
C GLU A 77 16.79 5.35 4.03
N ALA A 78 17.79 4.52 3.69
CA ALA A 78 19.07 4.52 4.38
C ALA A 78 19.82 5.86 4.18
N GLU A 79 19.83 6.40 2.96
CA GLU A 79 20.42 7.71 2.68
C GLU A 79 19.68 8.84 3.40
N ALA A 80 18.35 8.77 3.47
CA ALA A 80 17.53 9.76 4.16
C ALA A 80 17.87 9.89 5.64
N THR A 81 18.32 8.81 6.29
CA THR A 81 18.79 8.86 7.69
C THR A 81 20.02 9.76 7.86
N THR A 82 20.85 9.88 6.82
CA THR A 82 22.03 10.74 6.81
C THR A 82 21.70 12.14 6.27
N ALA A 83 20.89 12.22 5.21
CA ALA A 83 20.55 13.45 4.51
C ALA A 83 19.53 14.33 5.26
N LEU A 84 18.68 13.72 6.11
CA LEU A 84 17.63 14.40 6.87
C LEU A 84 17.99 14.33 8.37
N PRO A 85 18.55 15.39 8.98
CA PRO A 85 18.94 15.39 10.39
C PRO A 85 17.75 15.10 11.31
N ALA A 86 17.96 14.22 12.30
CA ALA A 86 16.97 13.81 13.31
C ALA A 86 16.46 14.94 14.24
N ALA A 87 16.97 16.17 14.08
CA ALA A 87 16.64 17.33 14.91
C ALA A 87 15.36 18.07 14.49
N ALA A 88 14.72 17.67 13.39
CA ALA A 88 13.33 18.03 13.18
C ALA A 88 12.50 17.30 14.24
N PRO A 89 11.69 17.99 15.08
CA PRO A 89 10.67 17.27 15.84
C PRO A 89 9.91 16.45 14.81
N GLU A 90 9.69 15.14 15.02
CA GLU A 90 8.75 14.38 14.20
C GLU A 90 7.51 15.27 14.09
N PRO A 91 7.24 15.88 12.92
CA PRO A 91 6.13 16.81 12.86
C PRO A 91 4.93 15.93 13.13
N ALA A 92 4.20 16.22 14.20
CA ALA A 92 2.99 15.53 14.59
C ALA A 92 2.03 15.58 13.38
N GLY A 93 2.08 14.57 12.51
CA GLY A 93 1.53 14.69 11.16
C GLY A 93 2.22 13.91 10.04
N ILE A 94 3.52 13.51 10.14
CA ILE A 94 4.10 12.46 9.25
C ILE A 94 3.67 11.08 9.76
N GLY A 95 2.38 10.95 10.05
CA GLY A 95 1.77 9.66 10.34
C GLY A 95 1.44 8.92 9.05
N LEU A 96 0.78 7.78 9.21
CA LEU A 96 0.19 6.98 8.15
C LEU A 96 -0.48 7.85 7.06
N PRO A 97 -0.52 7.36 5.80
CA PRO A 97 -1.21 8.03 4.70
C PRO A 97 -2.61 8.49 5.12
N ASP A 98 -2.99 9.72 4.73
CA ASP A 98 -4.35 10.20 4.98
C ASP A 98 -5.37 9.38 4.18
N ALA A 99 -6.67 9.57 4.45
CA ALA A 99 -7.71 8.78 3.81
C ALA A 99 -7.69 8.87 2.26
N ARG A 100 -7.27 10.01 1.69
CA ARG A 100 -7.17 10.19 0.24
C ARG A 100 -5.97 9.43 -0.31
N THR A 101 -4.80 9.58 0.32
CA THR A 101 -3.59 8.85 -0.08
C THR A 101 -3.78 7.34 0.07
N ALA A 102 -4.39 6.87 1.16
CA ALA A 102 -4.68 5.45 1.38
C ALA A 102 -5.62 4.88 0.29
N GLN A 103 -6.65 5.62 -0.11
CA GLN A 103 -7.52 5.22 -1.22
C GLN A 103 -6.76 5.17 -2.55
N LEU A 104 -5.87 6.14 -2.80
CA LEU A 104 -5.06 6.15 -4.02
C LEU A 104 -4.08 4.97 -4.05
N ILE A 105 -3.43 4.63 -2.92
CA ILE A 105 -2.57 3.44 -2.81
C ILE A 105 -3.37 2.17 -3.09
N ALA A 106 -4.58 2.06 -2.55
CA ALA A 106 -5.43 0.89 -2.78
C ALA A 106 -5.88 0.75 -4.25
N LEU A 107 -6.05 1.87 -4.96
CA LEU A 107 -6.45 1.88 -6.37
C LEU A 107 -5.26 1.68 -7.33
N SER A 108 -4.16 2.38 -7.05
CA SER A 108 -2.93 2.37 -7.85
C SER A 108 -1.73 2.82 -7.01
N PRO A 109 -0.90 1.87 -6.52
CA PRO A 109 0.33 2.18 -5.80
C PRO A 109 1.28 3.09 -6.58
N ALA A 110 1.45 2.83 -7.88
CA ALA A 110 2.29 3.66 -8.76
C ALA A 110 1.77 5.10 -8.88
N ALA A 111 0.45 5.30 -8.99
CA ALA A 111 -0.12 6.65 -9.02
C ALA A 111 0.07 7.39 -7.68
N ALA A 112 0.01 6.67 -6.55
CA ALA A 112 0.27 7.25 -5.24
C ALA A 112 1.73 7.74 -5.10
N VAL A 113 2.69 6.97 -5.60
CA VAL A 113 4.12 7.38 -5.67
C VAL A 113 4.29 8.66 -6.48
N VAL A 114 3.70 8.70 -7.68
CA VAL A 114 3.77 9.89 -8.56
C VAL A 114 3.09 11.11 -7.93
N ASP A 115 1.95 10.94 -7.25
CA ASP A 115 1.24 12.03 -6.58
C ASP A 115 2.01 12.56 -5.37
N ALA A 116 2.58 11.68 -4.54
CA ALA A 116 3.38 12.06 -3.38
C ALA A 116 4.63 12.89 -3.76
N TRP A 117 5.31 12.50 -4.84
CA TRP A 117 6.48 13.20 -5.37
C TRP A 117 6.20 14.64 -5.84
N ARG A 118 4.96 14.96 -6.24
CA ARG A 118 4.62 16.27 -6.82
C ARG A 118 4.92 17.44 -5.88
N SER A 119 4.78 17.22 -4.57
CA SER A 119 5.08 18.21 -3.53
C SER A 119 6.55 18.62 -3.56
N ILE A 120 7.46 17.64 -3.51
CA ILE A 120 8.91 17.82 -3.62
C ILE A 120 9.28 18.53 -4.91
N GLU A 121 8.75 18.07 -6.05
CA GLU A 121 9.05 18.67 -7.35
C GLU A 121 8.67 20.15 -7.40
N THR A 122 7.52 20.49 -6.81
CA THR A 122 7.01 21.86 -6.76
C THR A 122 7.92 22.75 -5.91
N GLU A 123 8.31 22.31 -4.71
CA GLU A 123 9.18 23.12 -3.86
C GLU A 123 10.61 23.27 -4.39
N VAL A 124 11.19 22.20 -4.94
CA VAL A 124 12.52 22.27 -5.57
C VAL A 124 12.51 23.27 -6.73
N LYS A 125 11.49 23.22 -7.61
CA LYS A 125 11.37 24.18 -8.72
C LYS A 125 11.11 25.61 -8.22
N LYS A 126 10.26 25.78 -7.21
CA LYS A 126 9.97 27.09 -6.61
C LYS A 126 11.21 27.74 -6.01
N ARG A 127 12.03 26.98 -5.27
CA ARG A 127 13.30 27.46 -4.69
C ARG A 127 14.37 27.73 -5.75
N ALA A 128 14.42 26.93 -6.83
CA ALA A 128 15.39 27.11 -7.89
C ALA A 128 15.05 28.26 -8.87
N LEU A 129 13.77 28.63 -8.98
CA LEU A 129 13.30 29.63 -9.94
C LEU A 129 14.05 30.99 -9.84
N PRO A 130 14.30 31.57 -8.64
CA PRO A 130 15.05 32.81 -8.50
C PRO A 130 16.54 32.70 -8.89
N LEU A 131 17.10 31.49 -8.89
CA LEU A 131 18.50 31.23 -9.24
C LEU A 131 18.71 31.13 -10.76
N LEU A 132 17.64 30.99 -11.55
CA LEU A 132 17.73 30.80 -13.01
C LEU A 132 18.67 31.79 -13.71
N PRO A 133 18.62 33.12 -13.45
CA PRO A 133 19.48 34.07 -14.15
C PRO A 133 20.98 33.83 -13.96
N GLN A 134 21.38 33.15 -12.86
CA GLN A 134 22.78 32.93 -12.49
C GLN A 134 23.35 31.62 -13.07
N TYR A 135 22.48 30.66 -13.40
CA TYR A 135 22.87 29.29 -13.81
C TYR A 135 22.35 28.89 -15.21
N ALA A 136 21.63 29.77 -15.91
CA ALA A 136 20.97 29.46 -17.16
C ALA A 136 21.88 29.57 -18.40
N THR A 137 22.24 28.42 -18.97
CA THR A 137 22.38 28.31 -20.44
C THR A 137 21.57 27.16 -21.05
N ALA A 138 21.11 26.16 -20.29
CA ALA A 138 20.39 25.00 -20.86
C ALA A 138 19.28 24.39 -19.97
N ALA A 139 18.82 25.07 -18.92
CA ALA A 139 17.95 24.48 -17.89
C ALA A 139 16.44 24.49 -18.22
N VAL A 140 16.03 25.21 -19.27
CA VAL A 140 14.62 25.40 -19.63
C VAL A 140 14.28 24.50 -20.80
N SER A 141 13.28 23.63 -20.62
CA SER A 141 12.76 22.78 -21.70
C SER A 141 12.14 23.61 -22.83
N ASN A 142 11.91 22.99 -24.00
CA ASN A 142 11.22 23.63 -25.13
C ASN A 142 9.83 24.19 -24.80
N HIS A 143 9.23 23.79 -23.67
CA HIS A 143 7.93 24.28 -23.19
C HIS A 143 8.05 25.37 -22.11
N GLY A 144 9.24 25.94 -21.88
CA GLY A 144 9.46 26.98 -20.88
C GLY A 144 9.48 26.47 -19.44
N GLN A 145 9.43 25.16 -19.22
CA GLN A 145 9.43 24.58 -17.87
C GLN A 145 10.84 24.20 -17.43
N LEU A 146 11.19 24.58 -16.19
CA LEU A 146 12.40 24.15 -15.50
C LEU A 146 12.32 22.65 -15.19
N ALA A 147 13.29 21.88 -15.69
CA ALA A 147 13.39 20.46 -15.38
C ALA A 147 13.79 20.23 -13.92
N PHE A 148 13.22 19.21 -13.26
CA PHE A 148 13.54 18.90 -11.86
C PHE A 148 15.05 18.71 -11.63
N ARG A 149 15.72 17.91 -12.46
CA ARG A 149 17.17 17.66 -12.35
C ARG A 149 17.99 18.94 -12.44
N ALA A 150 17.58 19.89 -13.31
CA ALA A 150 18.25 21.16 -13.42
C ALA A 150 18.00 22.04 -12.17
N ALA A 151 16.76 22.08 -11.67
CA ALA A 151 16.42 22.77 -10.43
C ALA A 151 17.22 22.25 -9.22
N ALA A 152 17.21 20.93 -9.00
CA ALA A 152 17.96 20.30 -7.91
C ALA A 152 19.47 20.60 -8.01
N LYS A 153 20.03 20.53 -9.24
CA LYS A 153 21.44 20.84 -9.48
C LYS A 153 21.75 22.31 -9.17
N MET A 154 20.86 23.24 -9.52
CA MET A 154 21.04 24.65 -9.20
C MET A 154 21.03 24.90 -7.69
N LEU A 155 20.11 24.26 -6.95
CA LEU A 155 20.09 24.37 -5.48
C LEU A 155 21.40 23.86 -4.87
N PHE A 156 21.91 22.73 -5.34
CA PHE A 156 23.19 22.18 -4.89
C PHE A 156 24.36 23.11 -5.22
N GLN A 157 24.45 23.60 -6.46
CA GLN A 157 25.51 24.52 -6.87
C GLN A 157 25.45 25.89 -6.17
N ALA A 158 24.28 26.29 -5.70
CA ALA A 158 24.09 27.49 -4.90
C ALA A 158 24.32 27.24 -3.39
N GLY A 159 24.66 26.02 -2.98
CA GLY A 159 24.85 25.64 -1.59
C GLY A 159 23.57 25.66 -0.74
N GLN A 160 22.39 25.64 -1.37
CA GLN A 160 21.10 25.65 -0.68
C GLN A 160 20.62 24.27 -0.22
N ILE A 161 21.30 23.20 -0.65
CA ILE A 161 21.11 21.82 -0.22
C ILE A 161 22.48 21.13 -0.16
N THR A 162 22.64 20.12 0.69
CA THR A 162 23.88 19.34 0.82
C THR A 162 24.03 18.33 -0.33
N ALA A 163 25.19 17.70 -0.43
CA ALA A 163 25.41 16.61 -1.39
C ALA A 163 24.51 15.40 -1.08
N SER A 164 24.33 15.07 0.19
CA SER A 164 23.44 14.00 0.67
C SER A 164 21.97 14.30 0.34
N THR A 165 21.49 15.53 0.54
CA THR A 165 20.13 15.92 0.12
C THR A 165 19.97 15.87 -1.41
N TYR A 166 20.98 16.31 -2.17
CA TYR A 166 20.92 16.27 -3.64
C TYR A 166 20.85 14.83 -4.18
N SER A 167 21.59 13.92 -3.57
CA SER A 167 21.59 12.50 -3.91
C SER A 167 20.24 11.84 -3.59
N LEU A 168 19.70 12.05 -2.39
CA LEU A 168 18.36 11.58 -2.00
C LEU A 168 17.28 12.05 -2.99
N LEU A 169 17.32 13.31 -3.41
CA LEU A 169 16.39 13.87 -4.40
C LEU A 169 16.53 13.22 -5.79
N SER A 170 17.74 12.83 -6.17
CA SER A 170 17.99 12.10 -7.42
C SER A 170 17.37 10.70 -7.37
N ASP A 171 17.52 10.01 -6.25
CA ASP A 171 17.05 8.63 -6.06
C ASP A 171 15.53 8.57 -5.99
N LEU A 172 14.90 9.48 -5.24
CA LEU A 172 13.44 9.63 -5.22
C LEU A 172 12.87 9.97 -6.60
N ASN A 173 13.55 10.83 -7.37
CA ASN A 173 13.17 11.11 -8.76
C ASN A 173 13.31 9.85 -9.65
N GLY A 174 14.31 9.00 -9.39
CA GLY A 174 14.48 7.70 -10.04
C GLY A 174 13.33 6.74 -9.74
N LEU A 175 12.95 6.61 -8.47
CA LEU A 175 11.81 5.79 -8.01
C LEU A 175 10.48 6.28 -8.59
N ARG A 176 10.24 7.60 -8.60
CA ARG A 176 9.03 8.15 -9.25
C ARG A 176 8.99 7.86 -10.74
N ASN A 177 10.14 7.90 -11.42
CA ASN A 177 10.19 7.59 -12.85
C ASN A 177 9.91 6.10 -13.10
N ALA A 178 10.46 5.19 -12.29
CA ALA A 178 10.13 3.77 -12.30
C ALA A 178 8.60 3.55 -12.20
N ALA A 179 7.97 4.16 -11.19
CA ALA A 179 6.52 4.14 -11.02
C ALA A 179 5.75 4.64 -12.24
N ALA A 180 6.19 5.75 -12.85
CA ALA A 180 5.55 6.32 -14.02
C ALA A 180 5.73 5.48 -15.30
N HIS A 181 6.78 4.68 -15.40
CA HIS A 181 7.04 3.79 -16.55
C HIS A 181 6.33 2.43 -16.42
N GLY A 182 5.58 2.22 -15.34
CA GLY A 182 4.73 1.04 -15.17
C GLY A 182 5.38 -0.11 -14.41
N ASP A 183 6.41 0.18 -13.61
CA ASP A 183 6.95 -0.82 -12.69
C ASP A 183 5.88 -1.25 -11.68
N ASP A 184 5.86 -2.54 -11.38
CA ASP A 184 4.96 -3.10 -10.38
C ASP A 184 5.40 -2.64 -8.99
N ILE A 185 4.50 -2.04 -8.23
CA ILE A 185 4.81 -1.43 -6.93
C ILE A 185 3.82 -1.99 -5.92
N THR A 186 4.35 -2.56 -4.84
CA THR A 186 3.48 -3.07 -3.78
C THR A 186 2.81 -1.92 -3.04
N ALA A 187 1.63 -2.18 -2.47
CA ALA A 187 0.98 -1.20 -1.61
C ALA A 187 1.86 -0.81 -0.41
N ALA A 188 2.68 -1.74 0.11
CA ALA A 188 3.60 -1.47 1.21
C ALA A 188 4.69 -0.48 0.79
N ASP A 189 5.31 -0.68 -0.37
CA ASP A 189 6.35 0.22 -0.88
C ASP A 189 5.79 1.59 -1.25
N ALA A 190 4.56 1.66 -1.76
CA ALA A 190 3.90 2.93 -1.98
C ALA A 190 3.65 3.70 -0.67
N VAL A 191 3.23 3.01 0.42
CA VAL A 191 3.10 3.63 1.75
C VAL A 191 4.46 4.19 2.20
N ARG A 192 5.50 3.35 2.17
CA ARG A 192 6.87 3.73 2.54
C ARG A 192 7.37 4.95 1.77
N PHE A 193 7.27 4.91 0.44
CA PHE A 193 7.63 6.03 -0.42
C PHE A 193 6.85 7.30 -0.06
N THR A 194 5.54 7.20 0.18
CA THR A 194 4.74 8.40 0.51
C THR A 194 5.15 9.05 1.84
N MET A 195 5.57 8.24 2.81
CA MET A 195 6.08 8.75 4.10
C MET A 195 7.45 9.41 3.91
N LEU A 196 8.36 8.74 3.20
CA LEU A 196 9.67 9.29 2.88
C LEU A 196 9.57 10.60 2.08
N ALA A 197 8.66 10.66 1.11
CA ALA A 197 8.43 11.86 0.31
C ALA A 197 7.90 13.03 1.17
N LYS A 198 6.99 12.76 2.11
CA LYS A 198 6.52 13.77 3.07
C LYS A 198 7.64 14.28 3.96
N GLN A 199 8.50 13.38 4.43
CA GLN A 199 9.66 13.75 5.25
C GLN A 199 10.66 14.62 4.48
N ALA A 200 11.00 14.23 3.25
CA ALA A 200 11.86 15.01 2.38
C ALA A 200 11.25 16.39 2.05
N HIS A 201 9.94 16.45 1.79
CA HIS A 201 9.24 17.72 1.57
C HIS A 201 9.29 18.64 2.79
N PHE A 202 9.00 18.11 3.99
CA PHE A 202 9.06 18.88 5.24
C PHE A 202 10.47 19.44 5.47
N PHE A 203 11.51 18.65 5.18
CA PHE A 203 12.89 19.11 5.27
C PHE A 203 13.17 20.26 4.28
N LEU A 204 12.73 20.12 3.02
CA LEU A 204 12.90 21.16 2.00
C LEU A 204 12.18 22.49 2.30
N GLU A 205 11.10 22.46 3.11
CA GLU A 205 10.42 23.65 3.62
C GLU A 205 11.21 24.35 4.75
N GLY A 206 12.11 23.63 5.41
CA GLY A 206 12.99 24.14 6.45
C GLY A 206 14.18 24.96 5.93
N PRO A 207 14.88 25.69 6.82
CA PRO A 207 16.10 26.41 6.46
C PRO A 207 17.28 25.43 6.31
N ASP A 208 17.50 24.89 5.12
CA ASP A 208 18.61 23.95 4.92
C ASP A 208 19.97 24.66 4.85
N VAL A 209 20.68 24.68 5.99
CA VAL A 209 22.12 24.42 6.11
C VAL A 209 22.41 23.88 7.53
N VAL A 210 22.74 22.60 7.65
CA VAL A 210 23.81 22.16 8.57
C VAL A 210 24.82 21.43 7.69
N PRO A 211 26.07 21.92 7.60
CA PRO A 211 27.07 21.30 6.72
C PRO A 211 27.34 19.87 7.18
N ASP A 212 27.51 18.99 6.20
CA ASP A 212 27.97 17.63 6.39
C ASP A 212 29.47 17.67 6.76
N ASN A 213 29.81 18.19 7.94
CA ASN A 213 31.14 18.09 8.53
C ASN A 213 31.10 18.18 10.07
N PRO A 214 31.56 17.16 10.82
CA PRO A 214 31.77 17.26 12.27
C PRO A 214 32.99 18.12 12.68
N ASP A 215 33.82 18.58 11.73
CA ASP A 215 35.07 19.32 11.99
C ASP A 215 35.07 20.77 11.45
N ALA A 216 33.97 21.52 11.61
CA ALA A 216 33.93 22.98 11.43
C ALA A 216 33.77 23.70 12.77
#